data_AF-M7ZYG4-F1
#
_entry.id   AF-M7ZYG4-F1
#
_cell.length_a   1.000
_cell.length_b   1.000
_cell.length_c   1.000
_cell.angle_alpha   90.00
_cell.angle_beta   90.00
_cell.angle_gamma   90.00
#
_symmetry.space_group_name_H-M   'P 1'
#
loop_
_entity.id
_entity.type
_entity.pdbx_description
1 polymer ?
#
loop_
_entity_poly.entity_id
_entity_poly.type
_entity_poly.pdbx_seq_one_letter_code
_entity_poly.pdbx_strand_id
1 'polypeptide(L)'
;MSGEDTAAPQVLEDLPGVLKLLSDGSVVRGDEAVLWPEDPLPDVPGVQWKDAQYHAPRGLSVRVYRPASSSDVLRDRVMGYAARLREMGKAVEVAEFAGEQHGFSVLRPFGEAANELMRVLKRFVYAGTTRNTSTDG
;
A
#
# COMPACT_ATOMS: atom_id res chain seq x y z
N MET A 1 29.92 -31.72 40.78
CA MET A 1 29.11 -30.48 40.85
C MET A 1 29.88 -29.44 40.08
N SER A 2 29.56 -29.27 38.80
CA SER A 2 30.22 -28.29 37.93
C SER A 2 29.35 -27.04 37.92
N GLY A 3 29.96 -25.90 38.25
CA GLY A 3 29.27 -24.64 38.50
C GLY A 3 28.49 -24.14 37.29
N GLU A 4 27.28 -23.65 37.56
CA GLU A 4 26.51 -22.87 36.59
C GLU A 4 27.25 -21.57 36.31
N ASP A 5 27.69 -21.44 35.07
CA ASP A 5 28.15 -20.20 34.46
C ASP A 5 27.00 -19.19 34.53
N THR A 6 27.00 -18.35 35.57
CA THR A 6 25.96 -17.33 35.76
C THR A 6 26.31 -16.11 34.90
N ALA A 7 26.39 -16.32 33.58
CA ALA A 7 26.48 -15.23 32.62
C ALA A 7 25.18 -14.41 32.68
N ALA A 8 25.29 -13.08 32.66
CA ALA A 8 24.12 -12.21 32.63
C ALA A 8 23.24 -12.55 31.41
N PRO A 9 21.91 -12.65 31.56
CA PRO A 9 21.02 -13.00 30.46
C PRO A 9 21.18 -12.04 29.28
N GLN A 10 21.37 -12.60 28.08
CA GLN A 10 21.56 -11.83 26.85
C GLN A 10 20.20 -11.55 26.20
N VAL A 11 20.09 -10.43 25.47
CA VAL A 11 18.86 -10.10 24.73
C VAL A 11 18.80 -10.95 23.46
N LEU A 12 17.75 -11.77 23.32
CA LEU A 12 17.49 -12.58 22.14
C LEU A 12 16.63 -11.86 21.10
N GLU A 13 15.59 -11.14 21.55
CA GLU A 13 14.71 -10.33 20.70
C GLU A 13 14.46 -8.97 21.36
N ASP A 14 14.51 -7.90 20.55
CA ASP A 14 14.20 -6.53 20.96
C ASP A 14 13.15 -5.95 20.01
N LEU A 15 11.91 -5.84 20.50
CA LEU A 15 10.86 -5.07 19.83
C LEU A 15 11.00 -3.63 20.31
N PRO A 16 11.38 -2.67 19.44
CA PRO A 16 12.04 -1.39 19.77
C PRO A 16 11.63 -0.73 21.09
N GLY A 17 12.19 -1.20 22.21
CA GLY A 17 11.86 -0.71 23.55
C GLY A 17 10.46 -1.03 24.07
N VAL A 18 9.62 -1.76 23.35
CA VAL A 18 8.31 -2.25 23.81
C VAL A 18 8.48 -3.54 24.61
N LEU A 19 9.32 -4.46 24.12
CA LEU A 19 9.52 -5.78 24.73
C LEU A 19 10.91 -6.34 24.41
N LYS A 20 11.57 -6.91 25.41
CA LYS A 20 12.82 -7.67 25.27
C LYS A 20 12.65 -9.08 25.82
N LEU A 21 13.03 -10.08 25.02
CA LEU A 21 13.14 -11.49 25.46
C LEU A 21 14.60 -11.80 25.78
N LEU A 22 14.87 -12.36 26.97
CA LEU A 22 16.20 -12.71 27.44
C LEU A 22 16.50 -14.21 27.27
N SER A 23 17.78 -14.57 27.24
CA SER A 23 18.25 -15.95 27.01
C SER A 23 17.88 -16.94 28.13
N ASP A 24 17.54 -16.44 29.31
CA ASP A 24 17.03 -17.22 30.45
C ASP A 24 15.50 -17.40 30.42
N GLY A 25 14.83 -16.88 29.37
CA GLY A 25 13.38 -16.89 29.23
C GLY A 25 12.65 -15.73 29.92
N SER A 26 13.37 -14.83 30.59
CA SER A 26 12.79 -13.63 31.20
C SER A 26 12.31 -12.63 30.14
N VAL A 27 11.23 -11.91 30.44
CA VAL A 27 10.67 -10.87 29.56
C VAL A 27 10.71 -9.52 30.27
N VAL A 28 11.36 -8.54 29.63
CA VAL A 28 11.37 -7.14 30.09
C VAL A 28 10.43 -6.34 29.20
N ARG A 29 9.47 -5.63 29.80
CA ARG A 29 8.55 -4.72 29.09
C ARG A 29 9.06 -3.29 29.27
N GLY A 30 9.08 -2.52 28.19
CA GLY A 30 9.38 -1.10 28.30
C GLY A 30 8.18 -0.29 28.74
N ASP A 31 8.43 1.00 28.94
CA ASP A 31 7.41 1.96 29.34
C ASP A 31 6.32 2.08 28.26
N GLU A 32 5.07 2.28 28.66
CA GLU A 32 3.96 2.50 27.73
C GLU A 32 4.20 3.70 26.81
N ALA A 33 4.96 4.71 27.28
CA ALA A 33 5.42 5.84 26.47
C ALA A 33 6.27 5.43 25.27
N VAL A 34 6.85 4.22 25.23
CA VAL A 34 7.58 3.73 24.06
C VAL A 34 6.65 3.43 22.88
N LEU A 35 5.39 3.08 23.15
CA LEU A 35 4.37 2.91 22.11
C LEU A 35 3.89 4.25 21.54
N TRP A 36 4.08 5.34 22.28
CA TRP A 36 3.69 6.70 21.90
C TRP A 36 4.87 7.65 22.08
N PRO A 37 5.85 7.66 21.15
CA PRO A 37 6.91 8.65 21.19
C PRO A 37 6.30 10.06 21.23
N GLU A 38 6.84 10.92 22.09
CA GLU A 38 6.49 12.35 22.15
C GLU A 38 6.80 13.05 20.81
N ASP A 39 7.78 12.53 20.07
CA ASP A 39 8.10 12.96 18.72
C ASP A 39 7.05 12.45 17.72
N PRO A 40 6.55 13.30 16.81
CA PRO A 40 5.67 12.86 15.74
C PRO A 40 6.32 11.73 14.96
N LEU A 41 5.63 10.59 14.83
CA LEU A 41 6.07 9.54 13.92
C LEU A 41 6.31 10.16 12.53
N PRO A 42 7.40 9.79 11.84
CA PRO A 42 7.72 10.35 10.54
C PRO A 42 6.55 10.13 9.58
N ASP A 43 6.22 11.16 8.79
CA ASP A 43 5.20 11.04 7.76
C ASP A 43 5.56 9.92 6.78
N VAL A 44 4.58 9.06 6.50
CA VAL A 44 4.71 8.05 5.44
C VAL A 44 4.26 8.70 4.13
N PRO A 45 5.16 8.88 3.13
CA PRO A 45 4.78 9.48 1.86
C PRO A 45 3.59 8.75 1.23
N GLY A 46 2.54 9.49 0.85
CA GLY A 46 1.36 8.93 0.20
C GLY A 46 0.26 8.41 1.14
N VAL A 47 0.39 8.61 2.46
CA VAL A 47 -0.65 8.24 3.44
C VAL A 47 -1.01 9.45 4.30
N GLN A 48 -2.26 9.89 4.22
CA GLN A 48 -2.86 10.80 5.18
C GLN A 48 -3.14 10.05 6.49
N TRP A 49 -2.93 10.68 7.63
CA TRP A 49 -3.29 10.07 8.91
C TRP A 49 -3.87 11.11 9.86
N LYS A 50 -4.61 10.63 10.86
CA LYS A 50 -5.05 11.42 12.00
C LYS A 50 -5.14 10.56 13.25
N ASP A 51 -4.88 11.17 14.40
CA ASP A 51 -5.18 10.54 15.69
C ASP A 51 -6.63 10.82 16.09
N ALA A 52 -7.28 9.82 16.67
CA ALA A 52 -8.64 9.92 17.19
C ALA A 52 -8.69 9.27 18.58
N GLN A 53 -9.28 9.96 19.55
CA GLN A 53 -9.49 9.39 20.87
C GLN A 53 -10.62 8.36 20.79
N TYR A 54 -10.27 7.08 20.95
CA TYR A 54 -11.24 5.98 20.93
C TYR A 54 -11.94 5.83 22.28
N HIS A 55 -11.21 6.04 23.39
CA HIS A 55 -11.78 5.90 24.73
C HIS A 55 -11.09 6.82 25.76
N ALA A 56 -11.65 8.01 25.96
CA ALA A 56 -11.08 9.05 26.82
C ALA A 56 -10.83 8.61 28.28
N PRO A 57 -11.75 7.90 28.98
CA PRO A 57 -11.52 7.53 30.39
C PRO A 57 -10.37 6.55 30.62
N ARG A 58 -9.83 5.94 29.55
CA ARG A 58 -8.70 5.01 29.61
C ARG A 58 -7.48 5.53 28.84
N GLY A 59 -7.52 6.78 28.37
CA GLY A 59 -6.45 7.36 27.56
C GLY A 59 -6.23 6.70 26.20
N LEU A 60 -7.17 5.86 25.72
CA LEU A 60 -6.94 5.09 24.49
C LEU A 60 -7.21 5.94 23.26
N SER A 61 -6.20 6.03 22.40
CA SER A 61 -6.27 6.70 21.10
C SER A 61 -5.88 5.74 19.98
N VAL A 62 -6.38 5.99 18.78
CA VAL A 62 -6.06 5.24 17.57
C VAL A 62 -5.52 6.19 16.52
N ARG A 63 -4.52 5.76 15.76
CA ARG A 63 -4.09 6.44 14.54
C ARG A 63 -4.79 5.83 13.34
N VAL A 64 -5.59 6.65 12.66
CA VAL A 64 -6.32 6.26 11.46
C VAL A 64 -5.51 6.67 10.25
N TYR A 65 -5.17 5.69 9.41
CA TYR A 65 -4.46 5.90 8.15
C TYR A 65 -5.45 5.88 6.97
N ARG A 66 -5.25 6.79 6.03
CA ARG A 66 -6.01 6.92 4.79
C ARG A 66 -5.01 7.12 3.65
N PRO A 67 -5.09 6.37 2.54
CA PRO A 67 -4.28 6.67 1.36
C PRO A 67 -4.49 8.12 0.91
N ALA A 68 -3.41 8.84 0.59
CA ALA A 68 -3.41 10.29 0.39
C ALA A 68 -4.15 10.77 -0.87
N SER A 69 -4.69 9.86 -1.69
CA SER A 69 -5.46 10.26 -2.84
C SER A 69 -6.60 9.30 -3.13
N SER A 70 -7.58 9.82 -3.85
CA SER A 70 -8.56 9.09 -4.67
C SER A 70 -7.92 8.16 -5.71
N SER A 71 -6.67 7.74 -5.55
CA SER A 71 -6.00 6.80 -6.44
C SER A 71 -6.65 5.43 -6.32
N ASP A 72 -6.95 4.84 -7.47
CA ASP A 72 -7.35 3.44 -7.56
C ASP A 72 -6.38 2.55 -6.76
N VAL A 73 -6.89 1.87 -5.73
CA VAL A 73 -6.12 0.92 -4.90
C VAL A 73 -5.52 -0.24 -5.72
N LEU A 74 -6.02 -0.47 -6.93
CA LEU A 74 -5.51 -1.48 -7.86
C LEU A 74 -4.44 -0.95 -8.81
N ARG A 75 -4.09 0.35 -8.77
CA ARG A 75 -3.13 0.97 -9.68
C ARG A 75 -1.82 0.18 -9.78
N ASP A 76 -1.16 -0.09 -8.65
CA ASP A 76 0.12 -0.78 -8.65
C ASP A 76 0.01 -2.22 -9.16
N ARG A 77 -1.11 -2.89 -8.86
CA ARG A 77 -1.40 -4.24 -9.36
C ARG A 77 -1.56 -4.24 -10.89
N VAL A 78 -2.29 -3.26 -11.44
CA VAL A 78 -2.49 -3.10 -12.88
C VAL A 78 -1.16 -2.80 -13.57
N MET A 79 -0.35 -1.89 -13.01
CA MET A 79 0.96 -1.55 -13.57
C MET A 79 1.92 -2.73 -13.57
N GLY A 80 1.99 -3.49 -12.47
CA GLY A 80 2.81 -4.70 -12.38
C GLY A 80 2.34 -5.80 -13.36
N TYR A 81 1.03 -5.93 -13.59
CA TYR A 81 0.51 -6.85 -14.59
C TYR A 81 0.86 -6.42 -16.02
N ALA A 82 0.69 -5.14 -16.35
CA ALA A 82 1.06 -4.60 -17.64
C ALA A 82 2.56 -4.77 -17.95
N ALA A 83 3.42 -4.56 -16.95
CA ALA A 83 4.87 -4.80 -17.08
C ALA A 83 5.17 -6.27 -17.43
N ARG A 84 4.60 -7.23 -16.70
CA ARG A 84 4.77 -8.66 -17.00
C ARG A 84 4.29 -9.04 -18.39
N LEU A 85 3.17 -8.50 -18.84
CA LEU A 85 2.69 -8.74 -20.20
C LEU A 85 3.64 -8.18 -21.28
N ARG A 86 4.27 -7.02 -21.03
CA ARG A 86 5.29 -6.46 -21.93
C ARG A 86 6.55 -7.31 -21.97
N GLU A 87 7.01 -7.82 -20.84
CA GLU A 87 8.13 -8.77 -20.76
C GLU A 87 7.87 -10.04 -21.56
N MET A 88 6.60 -10.48 -21.62
CA MET A 88 6.15 -11.60 -22.46
C MET A 88 6.00 -11.23 -23.95
N GLY A 89 6.43 -10.05 -24.38
CA GLY A 89 6.35 -9.58 -25.77
C GLY A 89 4.94 -9.21 -26.22
N LYS A 90 3.97 -9.02 -25.31
CA LYS A 90 2.62 -8.57 -25.67
C LYS A 90 2.62 -7.06 -25.89
N ALA A 91 1.90 -6.62 -26.92
CA ALA A 91 1.63 -5.20 -27.14
C ALA A 91 0.61 -4.71 -26.10
N VAL A 92 1.08 -3.96 -25.09
CA VAL A 92 0.24 -3.47 -23.99
C VAL A 92 0.31 -1.96 -23.90
N GLU A 93 -0.85 -1.34 -24.08
CA GLU A 93 -1.10 0.08 -23.81
C GLU A 93 -1.76 0.22 -22.44
N VAL A 94 -1.30 1.17 -21.62
CA VAL A 94 -1.93 1.51 -20.33
C VAL A 94 -2.39 2.95 -20.43
N ALA A 95 -3.66 3.20 -20.15
CA ALA A 95 -4.23 4.54 -20.07
C ALA A 95 -4.52 4.87 -18.60
N GLU A 96 -3.93 5.95 -18.11
CA GLU A 96 -4.18 6.45 -16.76
C GLU A 96 -5.15 7.63 -16.80
N PHE A 97 -6.14 7.61 -15.91
CA PHE A 97 -7.08 8.71 -15.72
C PHE A 97 -6.71 9.42 -14.41
N ALA A 98 -5.99 10.54 -14.52
CA ALA A 98 -5.43 11.23 -13.37
C ALA A 98 -6.53 11.73 -12.41
N GLY A 99 -6.34 11.50 -11.10
CA GLY A 99 -7.28 11.91 -10.05
C GLY A 99 -8.53 11.02 -9.91
N GLU A 100 -8.73 10.07 -10.82
CA GLU A 100 -9.89 9.19 -10.83
C GLU A 100 -9.72 7.98 -9.90
N GLN A 101 -10.79 7.66 -9.17
CA GLN A 101 -10.83 6.51 -8.26
C GLN A 101 -11.25 5.23 -8.97
N HIS A 102 -11.04 4.11 -8.28
CA HIS A 102 -11.57 2.82 -8.72
C HIS A 102 -13.09 2.92 -9.00
N GLY A 103 -13.52 2.39 -10.15
CA GLY A 103 -14.94 2.39 -10.53
C GLY A 103 -15.52 3.77 -10.91
N PHE A 104 -14.68 4.78 -11.19
CA PHE A 104 -15.16 6.13 -11.53
C PHE A 104 -16.22 6.18 -12.64
N SER A 105 -16.13 5.28 -13.64
CA SER A 105 -17.06 5.22 -14.77
C SER A 105 -18.44 4.68 -14.40
N VAL A 106 -18.55 3.88 -13.34
CA VAL A 106 -19.84 3.43 -12.79
C VAL A 106 -20.47 4.53 -11.94
N LEU A 107 -19.65 5.22 -11.15
CA LEU A 107 -20.11 6.27 -10.24
C LEU A 107 -20.44 7.57 -10.98
N ARG A 108 -19.75 7.86 -12.09
CA ARG A 108 -19.91 9.08 -12.90
C ARG A 108 -19.95 8.73 -14.40
N PRO A 109 -21.01 8.05 -14.88
CA PRO A 109 -21.06 7.48 -16.23
C PRO A 109 -21.03 8.52 -17.38
N PHE A 110 -21.40 9.77 -17.10
CA PHE A 110 -21.38 10.86 -18.08
C PHE A 110 -20.25 11.88 -17.83
N GLY A 111 -19.32 11.58 -16.91
CA GLY A 111 -18.17 12.42 -16.61
C GLY A 111 -17.14 12.43 -17.74
N GLU A 112 -16.28 13.45 -17.76
CA GLU A 112 -15.22 13.59 -18.77
C GLU A 112 -14.32 12.36 -18.86
N ALA A 113 -13.84 11.86 -17.71
CA ALA A 113 -13.02 10.65 -17.66
C ALA A 113 -13.75 9.41 -18.20
N ALA A 114 -15.06 9.28 -17.94
CA ALA A 114 -15.86 8.15 -18.43
C ALA A 114 -16.04 8.24 -19.97
N ASN A 115 -16.27 9.45 -20.48
CA ASN A 115 -16.32 9.69 -21.93
C ASN A 115 -14.99 9.34 -22.60
N GLU A 116 -13.86 9.71 -21.98
CA GLU A 116 -12.54 9.39 -22.50
C GLU A 116 -12.22 7.89 -22.44
N LEU A 117 -12.60 7.21 -21.35
CA LEU A 117 -12.52 5.74 -21.26
C LEU A 117 -13.25 5.08 -22.43
N MET A 118 -14.46 5.54 -22.78
CA MET A 118 -15.21 5.02 -23.92
C MET A 118 -14.51 5.27 -25.26
N ARG A 119 -13.80 6.40 -25.43
CA ARG A 119 -12.99 6.66 -26.64
C ARG A 119 -11.81 5.69 -26.73
N VAL A 120 -11.09 5.48 -25.63
CA VAL A 120 -9.98 4.52 -25.55
C VAL A 120 -10.44 3.10 -25.87
N LEU A 121 -11.57 2.66 -25.30
CA LEU A 121 -12.14 1.33 -25.57
C LEU A 121 -12.54 1.18 -27.04
N LYS A 122 -13.20 2.18 -27.63
CA LYS A 122 -13.53 2.17 -29.07
C LYS A 122 -12.26 2.09 -29.93
N ARG A 123 -11.21 2.86 -29.61
CA ARG A 123 -9.93 2.76 -30.31
C ARG A 123 -9.37 1.34 -30.22
N PHE A 124 -9.33 0.77 -29.03
CA PHE A 124 -8.78 -0.57 -28.82
C PHE A 124 -9.55 -1.64 -29.62
N VAL A 125 -10.88 -1.61 -29.58
CA VAL A 125 -11.74 -2.59 -30.25
C VAL A 125 -11.68 -2.45 -31.77
N TYR A 126 -11.71 -1.23 -32.30
CA TYR A 126 -11.90 -0.99 -33.73
C TYR A 126 -10.63 -0.63 -34.51
N ALA A 127 -9.55 -0.16 -33.86
CA ALA A 127 -8.29 0.12 -34.54
C ALA A 127 -7.45 -1.14 -34.85
N GLY A 128 -7.75 -2.28 -34.23
CA GLY A 128 -7.13 -3.58 -34.55
C GLY A 128 -7.60 -4.16 -35.89
N THR A 129 -8.72 -3.69 -36.43
CA THR A 129 -9.34 -4.24 -37.66
C THR A 129 -8.66 -3.74 -38.94
N THR A 130 -8.00 -2.58 -38.92
CA THR A 130 -7.42 -1.96 -40.13
C THR A 130 -6.00 -2.44 -40.47
N ARG A 131 -5.36 -3.27 -39.64
CA ARG A 131 -3.96 -3.69 -39.84
C ARG A 131 -3.77 -5.02 -40.59
N ASN A 132 -4.87 -5.70 -40.97
CA ASN A 132 -4.83 -7.02 -41.63
C ASN A 132 -5.18 -7.02 -43.13
N THR A 133 -5.30 -5.85 -43.78
CA THR A 133 -5.62 -5.76 -45.23
C THR A 133 -4.46 -5.21 -46.07
N SER A 134 -3.24 -5.70 -45.85
CA SER A 134 -2.13 -5.48 -46.78
C SER A 134 -1.73 -6.83 -47.37
N THR A 135 -2.36 -7.08 -48.52
CA THR A 135 -2.23 -8.25 -49.37
C THR A 135 -0.86 -8.25 -50.04
N ASP A 136 -0.23 -9.42 -50.02
CA ASP A 136 0.86 -9.86 -50.90
C ASP A 136 0.47 -9.63 -52.36
N GLY A 137 1.38 -9.05 -53.15
CA GLY A 137 1.22 -8.76 -54.57
C GLY A 137 2.54 -8.91 -55.30
#